data_AF-A0A965LEP6-F1
#
_entry.id   AF-A0A965LEP6-F1
#
_cell.length_a   1.000
_cell.length_b   1.000
_cell.length_c   1.000
_cell.angle_alpha   90.00
_cell.angle_beta   90.00
_cell.angle_gamma   90.00
#
_symmetry.space_group_name_H-M   'P 1'
#
loop_
_entity.id
_entity.type
_entity.pdbx_description
1 polymer ?
#
loop_
_entity_poly.entity_id
_entity_poly.type
_entity_poly.pdbx_seq_one_letter_code
_entity_poly.pdbx_strand_id
1 'polypeptide(L)'
;MTRSDFLAEIAAVRSTLEGAAQSLLALSEQGLDLVQADPVDAGAVETLFLEILQACAFQDLADQRLERLAASATGRVETRAAAHLLNGPAADGLDQTAADRLMQAG
;
A
#
# COMPACT_ATOMS: atom_id res chain seq x y z
N MET A 1 -21.87 -5.49 -4.02
CA MET A 1 -21.39 -4.10 -4.09
C MET A 1 -22.38 -3.28 -4.91
N THR A 2 -22.75 -2.09 -4.47
CA THR A 2 -23.59 -1.20 -5.28
C THR A 2 -22.77 -0.51 -6.38
N ARG A 3 -23.41 0.12 -7.36
CA ARG A 3 -22.71 0.94 -8.36
C ARG A 3 -21.90 2.07 -7.72
N SER A 4 -22.42 2.67 -6.65
CA SER A 4 -21.73 3.75 -5.93
C SER A 4 -20.45 3.23 -5.27
N ASP A 5 -20.53 2.10 -4.58
CA ASP A 5 -19.39 1.46 -3.92
C ASP A 5 -18.30 1.05 -4.94
N PHE A 6 -18.70 0.55 -6.11
CA PHE A 6 -17.78 0.18 -7.19
C PHE A 6 -16.97 1.38 -7.69
N LEU A 7 -17.63 2.52 -7.90
CA LEU A 7 -16.97 3.76 -8.31
C LEU A 7 -16.06 4.32 -7.20
N ALA A 8 -16.47 4.19 -5.93
CA ALA A 8 -15.66 4.59 -4.79
C ALA A 8 -14.37 3.75 -4.69
N GLU A 9 -14.46 2.44 -4.88
CA GLU A 9 -13.28 1.56 -4.90
C GLU A 9 -12.33 1.88 -6.06
N ILE A 10 -12.84 2.18 -7.26
CA ILE A 10 -12.00 2.64 -8.38
C ILE A 10 -11.29 3.95 -8.02
N ALA A 11 -12.01 4.93 -7.47
CA ALA A 11 -11.43 6.21 -7.09
C ALA A 11 -10.33 6.03 -6.03
N ALA A 12 -10.53 5.11 -5.10
CA ALA A 12 -9.60 4.85 -4.04
C ALA A 12 -8.36 4.06 -4.52
N VAL A 13 -8.50 3.11 -5.46
CA VAL A 13 -7.35 2.49 -6.15
C VAL A 13 -6.54 3.55 -6.88
N ARG A 14 -7.19 4.42 -7.65
CA ARG A 14 -6.53 5.54 -8.34
C ARG A 14 -5.75 6.41 -7.35
N SER A 15 -6.37 6.80 -6.24
CA SER A 15 -5.71 7.62 -5.22
C SER A 15 -4.48 6.93 -4.61
N THR A 16 -4.54 5.62 -4.36
CA THR A 16 -3.39 4.83 -3.88
C THR A 16 -2.25 4.85 -4.90
N LEU A 17 -2.56 4.62 -6.17
CA LEU A 17 -1.55 4.61 -7.24
C LEU A 17 -0.91 5.99 -7.45
N GLU A 18 -1.71 7.05 -7.43
CA GLU A 18 -1.22 8.43 -7.55
C GLU A 18 -0.31 8.81 -6.37
N GLY A 19 -0.72 8.47 -5.14
CA GLY A 19 0.10 8.70 -3.95
C GLY A 19 1.42 7.95 -4.01
N ALA A 20 1.40 6.68 -4.40
CA ALA A 20 2.61 5.88 -4.55
C ALA A 20 3.55 6.42 -5.63
N ALA A 21 3.02 6.80 -6.79
CA ALA A 21 3.81 7.39 -7.87
C ALA A 21 4.47 8.71 -7.42
N GLN A 22 3.75 9.56 -6.69
CA GLN A 22 4.30 10.80 -6.15
C GLN A 22 5.42 10.54 -5.14
N SER A 23 5.25 9.58 -4.23
CA SER A 23 6.28 9.21 -3.26
C SER A 23 7.53 8.66 -3.96
N LEU A 24 7.37 7.77 -4.93
CA LEU A 24 8.49 7.18 -5.67
C LEU A 24 9.26 8.24 -6.45
N LEU A 25 8.57 9.21 -7.06
CA LEU A 25 9.22 10.32 -7.75
C LEU A 25 10.02 11.19 -6.78
N ALA A 26 9.41 11.59 -5.66
CA ALA A 26 10.08 12.42 -4.66
C ALA A 26 11.31 11.72 -4.05
N LEU A 27 11.20 10.43 -3.73
CA LEU A 27 12.33 9.63 -3.25
C LEU A 27 13.42 9.51 -4.33
N SER A 28 13.05 9.36 -5.59
CA SER A 28 14.02 9.28 -6.69
C SER A 28 14.77 10.61 -6.88
N GLU A 29 14.09 11.75 -6.77
CA GLU A 29 14.69 13.08 -6.81
C GLU A 29 15.68 13.28 -5.66
N GLN A 30 15.27 12.93 -4.43
CA GLN A 30 16.15 12.96 -3.26
C GLN A 30 17.37 12.05 -3.44
N GLY A 31 17.21 10.89 -4.06
CA GLY A 31 18.30 9.98 -4.38
C GLY A 31 19.33 10.58 -5.32
N LEU A 32 18.90 11.36 -6.32
CA LEU A 32 19.81 12.06 -7.22
C LEU A 32 20.68 13.07 -6.46
N ASP A 33 20.09 13.83 -5.53
CA ASP A 33 20.84 14.78 -4.70
C ASP A 33 21.85 14.06 -3.80
N LEU A 34 21.46 12.95 -3.17
CA LEU A 34 22.33 12.19 -2.27
C LEU A 34 23.55 11.57 -2.99
N VAL A 35 23.36 11.03 -4.20
CA VAL A 35 24.48 10.42 -4.95
C VAL A 35 25.40 11.46 -5.60
N GLN A 36 24.95 12.71 -5.73
CA GLN A 36 25.75 13.83 -6.23
C GLN A 36 26.52 14.56 -5.12
N ALA A 37 26.23 14.30 -3.85
CA ALA A 37 26.94 14.88 -2.72
C ALA A 37 28.40 14.41 -2.64
N ASP A 38 29.29 15.27 -2.14
CA ASP A 38 30.70 14.95 -1.91
C ASP A 38 31.11 15.31 -0.47
N PRO A 39 31.43 14.31 0.40
CA PRO A 39 31.38 12.88 0.12
C PRO A 39 29.95 12.33 0.06
N VAL A 40 29.75 11.25 -0.70
CA VAL A 40 28.47 10.53 -0.72
C VAL A 40 28.21 9.88 0.64
N ASP A 41 27.02 10.10 1.20
CA ASP A 41 26.55 9.38 2.38
C ASP A 41 25.89 8.06 1.97
N ALA A 42 26.67 6.98 1.99
CA ALA A 42 26.18 5.65 1.64
C ALA A 42 25.04 5.15 2.55
N GLY A 43 25.01 5.56 3.83
CA GLY A 43 23.96 5.16 4.77
C GLY A 43 22.63 5.85 4.46
N ALA A 44 22.68 7.12 4.07
CA ALA A 44 21.50 7.84 3.59
C ALA A 44 20.94 7.23 2.29
N VAL A 45 21.82 6.85 1.35
CA VAL A 45 21.42 6.19 0.10
C VAL A 45 20.78 4.82 0.38
N GLU A 46 21.35 4.01 1.28
CA GLU A 46 20.75 2.73 1.68
C GLU A 46 19.35 2.91 2.29
N THR A 47 19.21 3.87 3.20
CA THR A 47 17.92 4.20 3.84
C THR A 47 16.88 4.58 2.80
N LEU A 48 17.24 5.42 1.82
CA LEU A 48 16.36 5.82 0.73
C LEU A 48 15.89 4.61 -0.11
N PHE A 49 16.77 3.66 -0.41
CA PHE A 49 16.37 2.46 -1.13
C PHE A 49 15.36 1.61 -0.35
N LEU A 50 15.52 1.51 0.98
CA LEU A 50 14.53 0.84 1.82
C LEU A 50 13.18 1.57 1.82
N GLU A 51 13.19 2.90 1.83
CA GLU A 51 11.97 3.71 1.71
C GLU A 51 11.28 3.52 0.36
N ILE A 52 12.04 3.42 -0.74
CA ILE A 52 11.50 3.11 -2.08
C ILE A 52 10.86 1.71 -2.09
N LEU A 53 11.53 0.72 -1.51
CA LEU A 53 10.98 -0.64 -1.40
C LEU A 53 9.69 -0.66 -0.56
N GLN A 54 9.66 0.08 0.54
CA GLN A 54 8.46 0.21 1.37
C GLN A 54 7.34 0.95 0.63
N ALA A 55 7.65 2.00 -0.13
CA ALA A 55 6.68 2.71 -0.94
C ALA A 55 5.99 1.75 -1.91
N CYS A 56 6.73 0.83 -2.54
CA CYS A 56 6.19 -0.20 -3.44
C CYS A 56 5.21 -1.19 -2.79
N ALA A 57 5.13 -1.28 -1.46
CA ALA A 57 4.14 -2.12 -0.78
C ALA A 57 2.67 -1.72 -1.06
N PHE A 58 2.44 -0.56 -1.70
CA PHE A 58 1.13 -0.19 -2.24
C PHE A 58 0.55 -1.25 -3.19
N GLN A 59 1.41 -2.04 -3.86
CA GLN A 59 1.01 -3.04 -4.85
C GLN A 59 0.10 -4.09 -4.24
N ASP A 60 0.42 -4.60 -3.05
CA ASP A 60 -0.40 -5.59 -2.35
C ASP A 60 -1.80 -5.07 -2.06
N LEU A 61 -1.90 -3.81 -1.61
CA LEU A 61 -3.20 -3.18 -1.35
C LEU A 61 -3.96 -2.93 -2.65
N ALA A 62 -3.29 -2.43 -3.68
CA ALA A 62 -3.90 -2.19 -4.99
C ALA A 62 -4.45 -3.49 -5.59
N ASP A 63 -3.69 -4.58 -5.53
CA ASP A 63 -4.09 -5.89 -6.04
C ASP A 63 -5.31 -6.44 -5.30
N GLN A 64 -5.32 -6.41 -3.96
CA GLN A 64 -6.49 -6.82 -3.16
C GLN A 64 -7.75 -6.03 -3.56
N ARG A 65 -7.62 -4.73 -3.84
CA ARG A 65 -8.76 -3.90 -4.25
C ARG A 65 -9.23 -4.22 -5.66
N LEU A 66 -8.29 -4.43 -6.59
CA LEU A 66 -8.58 -4.84 -7.97
C LEU A 66 -9.27 -6.21 -8.02
N GLU A 67 -8.85 -7.15 -7.18
CA GLU A 67 -9.51 -8.46 -7.04
C GLU A 67 -10.97 -8.32 -6.57
N ARG A 68 -11.23 -7.48 -5.56
CA ARG A 68 -12.61 -7.21 -5.09
C ARG A 68 -13.48 -6.56 -6.18
N LEU A 69 -12.91 -5.62 -6.94
CA LEU A 69 -13.58 -5.00 -8.09
C LEU A 69 -13.91 -6.05 -9.16
N ALA A 70 -12.95 -6.91 -9.52
CA ALA A 70 -13.13 -7.96 -10.52
C ALA A 70 -14.21 -8.99 -10.10
N ALA A 71 -14.19 -9.43 -8.84
CA ALA A 71 -15.19 -10.34 -8.29
C ALA A 71 -16.61 -9.75 -8.40
N SER A 72 -16.76 -8.47 -8.06
CA SER A 72 -18.07 -7.82 -8.17
C SER A 72 -18.50 -7.50 -9.59
N ALA A 73 -17.57 -7.24 -10.52
CA ALA A 73 -17.90 -6.96 -11.91
C ALA A 73 -18.33 -8.24 -12.66
N THR A 74 -17.75 -9.39 -12.30
CA THR A 74 -18.00 -10.68 -12.97
C THR A 74 -19.07 -11.52 -12.28
N GLY A 75 -19.52 -11.14 -11.07
CA GLY A 75 -20.45 -11.93 -10.27
C GLY A 75 -19.85 -13.24 -9.73
N ARG A 76 -18.56 -13.50 -9.96
CA ARG A 76 -17.82 -14.60 -9.32
C ARG A 76 -17.47 -14.19 -7.90
N VAL A 77 -18.24 -14.70 -6.95
CA VAL A 77 -17.80 -14.77 -5.55
C VAL A 77 -16.73 -15.85 -5.49
N GLU A 78 -15.45 -15.44 -5.48
CA GLU A 78 -14.33 -16.33 -5.18
C GLU A 78 -14.57 -16.94 -3.79
N THR A 79 -14.89 -18.24 -3.76
CA THR A 79 -15.01 -19.05 -2.54
C THR A 79 -13.61 -19.42 -2.02
N ARG A 80 -12.69 -18.46 -1.92
CA ARG A 80 -11.41 -18.70 -1.25
C ARG A 80 -11.62 -18.57 0.24
N ALA A 81 -11.99 -19.67 0.88
CA ALA A 81 -12.22 -19.84 2.32
C ALA A 81 -11.00 -19.49 3.23
N ALA A 82 -9.96 -18.84 2.69
CA ALA A 82 -8.74 -18.49 3.40
C ALA A 82 -8.20 -17.07 3.09
N ALA A 83 -8.82 -16.29 2.19
CA ALA A 83 -8.33 -14.93 1.89
C ALA A 83 -8.64 -13.93 3.04
N HIS A 84 -9.72 -14.17 3.78
CA HIS A 84 -10.11 -13.37 4.95
C HIS A 84 -9.18 -13.58 6.16
N LEU A 85 -8.37 -14.64 6.18
CA LEU A 85 -7.49 -14.95 7.32
C LEU A 85 -6.10 -14.34 7.19
N LEU A 86 -5.71 -13.80 6.03
CA LEU A 86 -4.39 -13.18 5.87
C LEU A 86 -4.41 -11.68 6.10
N ASN A 87 -5.56 -11.03 5.95
CA ASN A 87 -5.84 -9.68 6.45
C ASN A 87 -7.33 -9.61 6.83
N GLY A 88 -7.63 -9.44 8.13
CA GLY A 88 -8.98 -9.11 8.59
C GLY A 88 -9.50 -7.81 7.95
N PRO A 89 -10.75 -7.38 8.20
CA PRO A 89 -11.34 -6.24 7.52
C PRO A 89 -10.69 -4.94 8.01
N ALA A 90 -9.55 -4.57 7.42
CA ALA A 90 -8.95 -3.26 7.57
C ALA A 90 -9.46 -2.39 6.42
N ALA A 91 -10.61 -1.76 6.64
CA ALA A 91 -11.16 -0.76 5.72
C ALA A 91 -10.30 0.52 5.70
N ASP A 92 -9.55 0.74 6.78
CA ASP A 92 -8.51 1.74 6.98
C ASP A 92 -7.34 0.96 7.60
N GLY A 93 -6.09 1.24 7.21
CA GLY A 93 -4.91 0.47 7.65
C GLY A 93 -4.91 0.16 9.15
N LEU A 94 -4.26 -0.95 9.54
CA LEU A 94 -4.21 -1.37 10.95
C LEU A 94 -3.82 -0.18 11.84
N ASP A 95 -4.71 0.21 12.75
CA ASP A 95 -4.38 1.19 13.79
C ASP A 95 -3.28 0.57 14.64
N GLN A 96 -2.04 0.95 14.34
CA GLN A 96 -0.84 0.43 14.99
C GLN A 96 -0.92 0.66 16.51
N THR A 97 -1.57 1.74 16.95
CA THR A 97 -1.80 2.04 18.37
C THR A 97 -2.80 1.07 19.01
N ALA A 98 -3.79 0.60 18.26
CA ALA A 98 -4.69 -0.45 18.73
C ALA A 98 -4.01 -1.83 18.75
N ALA A 99 -3.19 -2.13 17.74
CA ALA A 99 -2.43 -3.37 17.66
C ALA A 99 -1.40 -3.50 18.80
N ASP A 100 -0.67 -2.42 19.08
CA ASP A 100 0.34 -2.39 20.15
C ASP A 100 -0.29 -2.55 21.54
N ARG A 101 -1.47 -1.94 21.77
CA ARG A 101 -2.24 -2.12 23.01
C ARG A 101 -2.70 -3.56 23.23
N LEU A 102 -3.06 -4.27 22.17
CA LEU A 102 -3.46 -5.67 22.25
C LEU A 102 -2.29 -6.58 22.63
N MET A 103 -1.08 -6.32 22.10
CA MET A 103 0.11 -7.12 22.40
C MET A 103 0.69 -6.88 23.80
N GLN A 104 0.42 -5.72 24.41
CA GLN A 104 0.87 -5.40 25.78
C GLN A 104 -0.12 -5.85 26.87
N ALA A 105 -1.30 -6.35 26.49
CA ALA A 105 -2.35 -6.80 27.41
C ALA A 105 -2.37 -8.32 27.65
N GLY A 106 -1.39 -9.07 27.10
CA GLY A 106 -1.17 -10.50 27.35
C GLY A 106 0.02 -10.73 28.29
#